data_AF-A0A2D9BER5-F1
#
_entry.id   AF-A0A2D9BER5-F1
#
_cell.length_a   1.000
_cell.length_b   1.000
_cell.length_c   1.000
_cell.angle_alpha   90.00
_cell.angle_beta   90.00
_cell.angle_gamma   90.00
#
_symmetry.space_group_name_H-M   'P 1'
#
loop_
_entity.id
_entity.type
_entity.pdbx_description
1 polymer ?
#
loop_
_entity_poly.entity_id
_entity_poly.type
_entity_poly.pdbx_seq_one_letter_code
_entity_poly.pdbx_strand_id
1 'polypeptide(L)'
;MVDLIKAKFNSQDIPNDIEENKYLEFTRPLSTKTGEIKKEAIAKYKGLTFSLDRYENLTIIGSIHKYSNCGRHNFNDFTFKDTIEVLKDISKKFNLDLSKGKLQNLELGVNITVPIKATKVVDNVLVHLAQKFKDYSIRGAEYRESTHSRYYLKAYNKSLQYRRKGYTINKEIFRWEIKYRKMYSLNQMGIYTLADLCDVKKIHLACNVLIDKWKGTLFYDPTLRLNEVSNYVRTTNIHQWQNPNWWLKLSKQNRKNLKDRMHKIFRESSDNLHDLILKKIEEKIKASFHNRVPMTHPIKSTNSLPFNTLYIGLNSQLTNTFAGVNACLYRKPKISERLCA
;
A
#
# COMPACT_ATOMS: atom_id res chain seq x y z
N MET A 1 -8.78 -3.95 -1.78
CA MET A 1 -8.54 -2.55 -2.14
C MET A 1 -8.04 -1.78 -0.92
N VAL A 2 -8.87 -1.45 0.07
CA VAL A 2 -8.41 -1.07 1.42
C VAL A 2 -8.57 -2.28 2.35
N ASP A 3 -7.54 -2.66 3.10
CA ASP A 3 -7.63 -3.80 4.02
C ASP A 3 -7.42 -3.35 5.46
N LEU A 4 -6.17 -3.14 5.88
CA LEU A 4 -5.86 -2.72 7.24
C LEU A 4 -5.82 -1.21 7.35
N ILE A 5 -6.47 -0.69 8.38
CA ILE A 5 -6.32 0.70 8.82
C ILE A 5 -5.71 0.72 10.22
N LYS A 6 -4.96 1.78 10.51
CA LYS A 6 -4.68 2.21 11.88
C LYS A 6 -4.99 3.69 11.95
N ALA A 7 -5.95 4.09 12.78
CA ALA A 7 -6.32 5.47 13.00
C ALA A 7 -6.28 5.82 14.49
N LYS A 8 -5.91 7.06 14.81
CA LYS A 8 -5.89 7.60 16.17
C LYS A 8 -6.82 8.81 16.27
N PHE A 9 -7.63 8.83 17.31
CA PHE A 9 -8.47 9.95 17.74
C PHE A 9 -7.90 10.49 19.04
N ASN A 10 -7.98 11.81 19.25
CA ASN A 10 -7.63 12.38 20.55
C ASN A 10 -8.81 12.20 21.51
N SER A 11 -8.55 12.27 22.82
CA SER A 11 -9.59 12.13 23.85
C SER A 11 -10.75 13.12 23.69
N GLN A 12 -10.47 14.37 23.28
CA GLN A 12 -11.51 15.37 23.02
C GLN A 12 -12.38 15.10 21.78
N ASP A 13 -11.95 14.19 20.90
CA ASP A 13 -12.60 13.89 19.62
C ASP A 13 -13.36 12.55 19.67
N ILE A 14 -13.45 11.90 20.84
CA ILE A 14 -14.19 10.66 21.07
C ILE A 14 -15.41 10.91 21.96
N PRO A 15 -16.47 10.10 21.85
CA PRO A 15 -17.61 10.16 22.77
C PRO A 15 -17.19 9.88 24.21
N ASN A 16 -17.75 10.63 25.16
CA ASN A 16 -17.52 10.43 26.59
C ASN A 16 -17.98 9.04 27.08
N ASP A 17 -18.95 8.44 26.40
CA ASP A 17 -19.58 7.15 26.69
C ASP A 17 -19.00 5.99 25.85
N ILE A 18 -17.81 6.15 25.24
CA ILE A 18 -17.24 5.12 24.37
C ILE A 18 -17.01 3.78 25.09
N GLU A 19 -16.68 3.81 26.38
CA GLU A 19 -16.50 2.61 27.20
C GLU A 19 -17.83 1.91 27.53
N GLU A 20 -18.96 2.63 27.46
CA GLU A 20 -20.32 2.11 27.68
C GLU A 20 -20.98 1.64 26.37
N ASN A 21 -20.28 1.76 25.24
CA ASN A 21 -20.81 1.36 23.95
C ASN A 21 -21.14 -0.14 23.93
N LYS A 22 -22.41 -0.49 23.66
CA LYS A 22 -22.91 -1.87 23.64
C LYS A 22 -22.17 -2.86 22.71
N TYR A 23 -21.34 -2.38 21.79
CA TYR A 23 -20.54 -3.22 20.89
C TYR A 23 -19.09 -3.39 21.35
N LEU A 24 -18.65 -2.64 22.36
CA LEU A 24 -17.26 -2.60 22.83
C LEU A 24 -17.21 -3.01 24.29
N GLU A 25 -16.64 -4.19 24.54
CA GLU A 25 -16.28 -4.61 25.89
C GLU A 25 -14.79 -4.33 26.11
N PHE A 26 -14.49 -3.27 26.85
CA PHE A 26 -13.11 -2.90 27.15
C PHE A 26 -12.56 -3.73 28.31
N THR A 27 -11.41 -4.36 28.05
CA THR A 27 -10.69 -5.17 29.04
C THR A 27 -9.26 -4.68 29.18
N ARG A 28 -8.70 -4.73 30.39
CA ARG A 28 -7.28 -4.38 30.64
C ARG A 28 -6.47 -5.67 30.80
N PRO A 29 -5.47 -5.94 29.92
CA PRO A 29 -4.67 -7.15 30.03
C PRO A 29 -3.83 -7.21 31.31
N LEU A 30 -3.88 -8.34 32.02
CA LEU A 30 -3.04 -8.63 33.18
C LEU A 30 -1.80 -9.44 32.75
N SER A 31 -0.61 -9.01 33.19
CA SER A 31 0.62 -9.80 33.06
C SER A 31 0.60 -10.96 34.05
N THR A 32 0.54 -12.20 33.55
CA THR A 32 0.54 -13.39 34.41
C THR A 32 1.88 -13.62 35.12
N LYS A 33 2.97 -13.01 34.64
CA LYS A 33 4.29 -13.12 35.26
C LYS A 33 4.52 -12.09 36.36
N THR A 34 4.05 -10.86 36.17
CA THR A 34 4.35 -9.74 37.09
C THR A 34 3.15 -9.28 37.91
N GLY A 35 1.93 -9.70 37.56
CA GLY A 35 0.70 -9.19 38.17
C GLY A 35 0.34 -7.75 37.72
N GLU A 36 1.13 -7.14 36.83
CA GLU A 36 0.88 -5.78 36.37
C GLU A 36 -0.27 -5.72 35.37
N ILE A 37 -1.24 -4.84 35.63
CA ILE A 37 -2.32 -4.52 34.70
C ILE A 37 -1.79 -3.49 33.70
N LYS A 38 -1.92 -3.79 32.40
CA LYS A 38 -1.61 -2.82 31.36
C LYS A 38 -2.56 -1.63 31.45
N LYS A 39 -2.00 -0.43 31.31
CA LYS A 39 -2.76 0.83 31.33
C LYS A 39 -3.72 0.95 30.14
N GLU A 40 -3.41 0.29 29.03
CA GLU A 40 -4.23 0.29 27.83
C GLU A 40 -5.44 -0.62 27.98
N ALA A 41 -6.64 -0.06 27.81
CA ALA A 41 -7.87 -0.85 27.71
C ALA A 41 -8.12 -1.26 26.25
N ILE A 42 -8.55 -2.50 26.03
CA ILE A 42 -8.69 -3.09 24.70
C ILE A 42 -10.09 -3.70 24.54
N ALA A 43 -10.76 -3.33 23.45
CA ALA A 43 -11.97 -3.98 22.97
C ALA A 43 -11.76 -4.50 21.54
N LYS A 44 -12.47 -5.57 21.15
CA LYS A 44 -12.39 -6.14 19.80
C LYS A 44 -13.77 -6.26 19.20
N TYR A 45 -13.91 -5.87 17.95
CA TYR A 45 -15.18 -5.99 17.23
C TYR A 45 -14.94 -6.29 15.75
N LYS A 46 -15.47 -7.42 15.27
CA LYS A 46 -15.45 -7.85 13.87
C LYS A 46 -14.09 -7.66 13.15
N GLY A 47 -12.98 -8.00 13.79
CA GLY A 47 -11.65 -7.89 13.16
C GLY A 47 -11.01 -6.50 13.25
N LEU A 48 -11.64 -5.56 13.97
CA LEU A 48 -11.04 -4.34 14.50
C LEU A 48 -10.70 -4.52 15.97
N THR A 49 -9.67 -3.80 16.42
CA THR A 49 -9.26 -3.67 17.80
C THR A 49 -9.27 -2.18 18.14
N PHE A 50 -9.96 -1.86 19.21
CA PHE A 50 -10.07 -0.53 19.81
C PHE A 50 -9.18 -0.54 21.04
N SER A 51 -8.29 0.44 21.17
CA SER A 51 -7.43 0.57 22.34
C SER A 51 -7.45 2.00 22.86
N LEU A 52 -7.79 2.17 24.12
CA LEU A 52 -7.69 3.44 24.84
C LEU A 52 -6.35 3.48 25.57
N ASP A 53 -5.56 4.52 25.28
CA ASP A 53 -4.29 4.75 25.98
C ASP A 53 -4.51 5.45 27.33
N ARG A 54 -3.42 5.66 28.08
CA ARG A 54 -3.47 6.29 29.41
C ARG A 54 -3.98 7.74 29.42
N TYR A 55 -4.11 8.36 28.25
CA TYR A 55 -4.62 9.72 28.07
C TYR A 55 -5.98 9.69 27.34
N GLU A 56 -6.66 8.54 27.36
CA GLU A 56 -7.97 8.34 26.74
C GLU A 56 -7.99 8.60 25.22
N ASN A 57 -6.82 8.55 24.56
CA ASN A 57 -6.83 8.58 23.10
C ASN A 57 -7.23 7.21 22.58
N LEU A 58 -8.17 7.19 21.65
CA LEU A 58 -8.61 5.97 20.99
C LEU A 58 -7.73 5.66 19.77
N THR A 59 -7.21 4.44 19.71
CA THR A 59 -6.64 3.88 18.49
C THR A 59 -7.51 2.75 17.97
N ILE A 60 -7.88 2.82 16.69
CA ILE A 60 -8.58 1.76 15.98
C ILE A 60 -7.61 1.13 15.01
N ILE A 61 -7.39 -0.17 15.13
CA ILE A 61 -6.54 -0.94 14.23
C ILE A 61 -7.23 -2.23 13.79
N GLY A 62 -7.14 -2.55 12.50
CA GLY A 62 -7.61 -3.83 12.01
C GLY A 62 -8.02 -3.79 10.56
N SER A 63 -8.57 -4.91 10.11
CA SER A 63 -8.96 -5.09 8.71
C SER A 63 -10.43 -4.72 8.52
N ILE A 64 -10.69 -3.63 7.79
CA ILE A 64 -12.07 -3.24 7.43
C ILE A 64 -12.68 -4.21 6.42
N HIS A 65 -11.86 -4.90 5.63
CA HIS A 65 -12.32 -6.00 4.78
C HIS A 65 -12.81 -7.18 5.62
N LYS A 66 -12.08 -7.56 6.68
CA LYS A 66 -12.59 -8.56 7.63
C LYS A 66 -13.83 -8.06 8.34
N TYR A 67 -13.90 -6.79 8.72
CA TYR A 67 -15.10 -6.20 9.31
C TYR A 67 -16.34 -6.42 8.45
N SER A 68 -16.23 -6.12 7.16
CA SER A 68 -17.30 -6.40 6.17
C SER A 68 -17.72 -7.86 6.15
N ASN A 69 -16.77 -8.78 6.36
CA ASN A 69 -17.00 -10.22 6.43
C ASN A 69 -17.18 -10.72 7.88
N CYS A 70 -17.72 -9.90 8.77
CA CYS A 70 -17.99 -10.24 10.17
C CYS A 70 -16.78 -10.78 10.95
N GLY A 71 -15.58 -10.27 10.67
CA GLY A 71 -14.32 -10.64 11.29
C GLY A 71 -13.66 -11.91 10.71
N ARG A 72 -14.29 -12.59 9.75
CA ARG A 72 -13.91 -13.97 9.36
C ARG A 72 -12.77 -14.03 8.34
N HIS A 73 -12.90 -13.32 7.21
CA HIS A 73 -11.96 -13.44 6.10
C HIS A 73 -11.75 -12.15 5.30
N ASN A 74 -10.73 -12.13 4.43
CA ASN A 74 -10.44 -11.02 3.51
C ASN A 74 -9.86 -11.51 2.15
N PHE A 75 -10.29 -12.69 1.69
CA PHE A 75 -9.89 -13.24 0.39
C PHE A 75 -10.90 -12.99 -0.74
N ASN A 76 -12.16 -12.67 -0.41
CA ASN A 76 -13.16 -12.25 -1.39
C ASN A 76 -12.87 -10.83 -1.90
N ASP A 77 -13.72 -10.34 -2.80
CA ASP A 77 -13.61 -8.96 -3.28
C ASP A 77 -14.09 -7.97 -2.21
N PHE A 78 -13.50 -6.77 -2.22
CA PHE A 78 -13.83 -5.66 -1.34
C PHE A 78 -13.62 -4.36 -2.10
N THR A 79 -14.75 -3.76 -2.46
CA THR A 79 -14.89 -2.64 -3.38
C THR A 79 -14.89 -1.30 -2.66
N PHE A 80 -14.79 -0.22 -3.42
CA PHE A 80 -14.85 1.15 -2.89
C PHE A 80 -16.17 1.42 -2.18
N LYS A 81 -17.27 0.90 -2.72
CA LYS A 81 -18.59 0.96 -2.08
C LYS A 81 -18.56 0.28 -0.71
N ASP A 82 -17.98 -0.91 -0.60
CA ASP A 82 -17.88 -1.63 0.68
C ASP A 82 -17.03 -0.85 1.70
N THR A 83 -15.97 -0.17 1.26
CA THR A 83 -15.18 0.72 2.14
C THR A 83 -16.02 1.86 2.70
N ILE A 84 -16.81 2.54 1.86
CA ILE A 84 -17.72 3.60 2.32
C ILE A 84 -18.74 3.05 3.30
N GLU A 85 -19.35 1.90 3.00
CA GLU A 85 -20.37 1.29 3.85
C GLU A 85 -19.80 0.89 5.22
N VAL A 86 -18.63 0.27 5.26
CA VAL A 86 -17.95 -0.09 6.51
C VAL A 86 -17.59 1.16 7.32
N LEU A 87 -17.06 2.20 6.68
CA LEU A 87 -16.69 3.42 7.40
C LEU A 87 -17.92 4.15 7.96
N LYS A 88 -19.02 4.21 7.22
CA LYS A 88 -20.31 4.73 7.72
C LYS A 88 -20.85 3.92 8.88
N ASP A 89 -20.77 2.59 8.81
CA ASP A 89 -21.22 1.70 9.89
C ASP A 89 -20.35 1.87 11.16
N ILE A 90 -19.03 2.01 11.01
CA ILE A 90 -18.10 2.33 12.11
C ILE A 90 -18.46 3.67 12.73
N SER A 91 -18.63 4.72 11.91
CA SER A 91 -18.99 6.06 12.40
C SER A 91 -20.29 6.02 13.20
N LYS A 92 -21.33 5.37 12.68
CA LYS A 92 -22.64 5.27 13.34
C LYS A 92 -22.61 4.44 14.62
N LYS A 93 -21.99 3.25 14.60
CA LYS A 93 -22.04 2.31 15.74
C LYS A 93 -21.24 2.80 16.94
N PHE A 94 -20.13 3.48 16.69
CA PHE A 94 -19.22 3.92 17.74
C PHE A 94 -19.30 5.44 17.98
N ASN A 95 -20.24 6.13 17.31
CA ASN A 95 -20.44 7.57 17.37
C ASN A 95 -19.15 8.38 17.11
N LEU A 96 -18.40 7.99 16.07
CA LEU A 96 -17.10 8.58 15.75
C LEU A 96 -17.18 9.50 14.53
N ASP A 97 -16.64 10.70 14.65
CA ASP A 97 -16.37 11.58 13.52
C ASP A 97 -15.09 11.14 12.77
N LEU A 98 -15.27 10.55 11.59
CA LEU A 98 -14.17 10.03 10.77
C LEU A 98 -13.16 11.11 10.35
N SER A 99 -13.53 12.40 10.36
CA SER A 99 -12.61 13.50 10.06
C SER A 99 -11.57 13.72 11.16
N LYS A 100 -11.85 13.27 12.38
CA LYS A 100 -10.93 13.36 13.53
C LYS A 100 -9.99 12.17 13.64
N GLY A 101 -10.35 11.04 13.03
CA GLY A 101 -9.55 9.82 13.04
C GLY A 101 -8.32 9.93 12.14
N LYS A 102 -7.20 10.40 12.70
CA LYS A 102 -5.93 10.55 11.97
C LYS A 102 -5.34 9.20 11.61
N LEU A 103 -5.14 8.94 10.33
CA LEU A 103 -4.50 7.72 9.86
C LEU A 103 -3.02 7.69 10.26
N GLN A 104 -2.58 6.54 10.75
CA GLN A 104 -1.19 6.23 11.09
C GLN A 104 -0.62 5.13 10.19
N ASN A 105 -1.48 4.24 9.69
CA ASN A 105 -1.10 3.14 8.80
C ASN A 105 -2.27 2.81 7.86
N LEU A 106 -1.95 2.38 6.66
CA LEU A 106 -2.89 1.91 5.66
C LEU A 106 -2.27 0.73 4.91
N GLU A 107 -3.03 -0.35 4.73
CA GLU A 107 -2.71 -1.43 3.81
C GLU A 107 -3.70 -1.42 2.65
N LEU A 108 -3.15 -1.37 1.43
CA LEU A 108 -3.92 -1.51 0.20
C LEU A 108 -3.50 -2.79 -0.50
N GLY A 109 -4.45 -3.56 -1.01
CA GLY A 109 -4.13 -4.79 -1.72
C GLY A 109 -5.25 -5.30 -2.60
N VAL A 110 -4.87 -6.04 -3.64
CA VAL A 110 -5.79 -6.64 -4.60
C VAL A 110 -5.66 -8.16 -4.57
N ASN A 111 -6.79 -8.84 -4.52
CA ASN A 111 -6.87 -10.29 -4.63
C ASN A 111 -7.21 -10.64 -6.09
N ILE A 112 -6.34 -11.36 -6.79
CA ILE A 112 -6.56 -11.77 -8.18
C ILE A 112 -6.49 -13.30 -8.31
N THR A 113 -7.25 -13.85 -9.25
CA THR A 113 -7.14 -15.26 -9.62
C THR A 113 -6.06 -15.42 -10.69
N VAL A 114 -5.10 -16.31 -10.43
CA VAL A 114 -4.00 -16.62 -11.34
C VAL A 114 -4.22 -17.99 -12.00
N PRO A 115 -3.73 -18.21 -13.24
CA PRO A 115 -3.96 -19.46 -13.98
C PRO A 115 -3.09 -20.63 -13.50
N ILE A 116 -2.07 -20.34 -12.69
CA ILE A 116 -1.16 -21.34 -12.10
C ILE A 116 -1.28 -21.33 -10.58
N LYS A 117 -0.64 -22.30 -9.91
CA LYS A 117 -0.54 -22.31 -8.43
C LYS A 117 -0.03 -20.97 -7.91
N ALA A 118 -0.76 -20.33 -7.00
CA ALA A 118 -0.40 -19.03 -6.47
C ALA A 118 0.96 -19.06 -5.74
N THR A 119 1.36 -20.20 -5.18
CA THR A 119 2.72 -20.40 -4.63
C THR A 119 3.81 -20.17 -5.68
N LYS A 120 3.64 -20.68 -6.91
CA LYS A 120 4.60 -20.45 -8.00
C LYS A 120 4.69 -18.97 -8.38
N VAL A 121 3.60 -18.22 -8.30
CA VAL A 121 3.65 -16.76 -8.49
C VAL A 121 4.44 -16.10 -7.35
N VAL A 122 4.11 -16.42 -6.10
CA VAL A 122 4.74 -15.84 -4.91
C VAL A 122 6.24 -16.11 -4.88
N ASP A 123 6.67 -17.35 -5.11
CA ASP A 123 8.08 -17.78 -5.05
C ASP A 123 8.97 -17.05 -6.07
N ASN A 124 8.38 -16.67 -7.21
CA ASN A 124 9.09 -16.06 -8.33
C ASN A 124 9.01 -14.52 -8.35
N VAL A 125 8.42 -13.90 -7.32
CA VAL A 125 8.59 -12.46 -7.05
C VAL A 125 9.93 -12.27 -6.33
N LEU A 126 10.96 -11.80 -7.04
CA LEU A 126 12.36 -11.89 -6.58
C LEU A 126 12.89 -10.59 -5.95
N VAL A 127 12.79 -9.47 -6.67
CA VAL A 127 13.41 -8.20 -6.28
C VAL A 127 12.49 -7.04 -6.67
N HIS A 128 12.38 -6.02 -5.83
CA HIS A 128 11.77 -4.75 -6.20
C HIS A 128 12.70 -3.59 -5.83
N LEU A 129 13.07 -2.74 -6.80
CA LEU A 129 13.96 -1.59 -6.61
C LEU A 129 15.18 -1.85 -5.70
N ALA A 130 15.98 -2.88 -6.04
CA ALA A 130 17.17 -3.31 -5.29
C ALA A 130 16.90 -3.91 -3.89
N GLN A 131 15.65 -4.18 -3.53
CA GLN A 131 15.30 -4.86 -2.30
C GLN A 131 14.77 -6.25 -2.62
N LYS A 132 15.43 -7.29 -2.07
CA LYS A 132 14.97 -8.68 -2.22
C LYS A 132 13.67 -8.91 -1.49
N PHE A 133 12.83 -9.74 -2.08
CA PHE A 133 11.73 -10.36 -1.36
C PHE A 133 12.29 -11.46 -0.44
N LYS A 134 11.82 -11.49 0.80
CA LYS A 134 12.15 -12.53 1.78
C LYS A 134 10.88 -13.31 2.14
N ASP A 135 11.05 -14.58 2.42
CA ASP A 135 9.98 -15.49 2.78
C ASP A 135 9.59 -15.32 4.26
N TYR A 136 8.28 -15.30 4.52
CA TYR A 136 7.71 -15.19 5.85
C TYR A 136 6.52 -16.16 6.00
N SER A 137 6.37 -16.71 7.20
CA SER A 137 5.20 -17.51 7.58
C SER A 137 4.61 -16.95 8.87
N ILE A 138 3.38 -16.46 8.81
CA ILE A 138 2.68 -15.91 9.98
C ILE A 138 1.28 -16.51 10.04
N ARG A 139 0.96 -17.21 11.14
CA ARG A 139 -0.39 -17.75 11.42
C ARG A 139 -0.97 -18.54 10.25
N GLY A 140 -0.16 -19.44 9.68
CA GLY A 140 -0.51 -20.29 8.53
C GLY A 140 -0.50 -19.60 7.17
N ALA A 141 -0.17 -18.31 7.11
CA ALA A 141 -0.05 -17.55 5.87
C ALA A 141 1.41 -17.49 5.42
N GLU A 142 1.69 -18.08 4.25
CA GLU A 142 2.98 -17.95 3.57
C GLU A 142 2.94 -16.77 2.60
N TYR A 143 3.98 -15.94 2.67
CA TYR A 143 4.10 -14.77 1.82
C TYR A 143 5.55 -14.34 1.67
N ARG A 144 5.79 -13.55 0.64
CA ARG A 144 7.05 -12.84 0.47
C ARG A 144 6.88 -11.37 0.71
N GLU A 145 7.87 -10.76 1.33
CA GLU A 145 7.88 -9.32 1.61
C GLU A 145 9.18 -8.66 1.14
N SER A 146 9.04 -7.52 0.48
CA SER A 146 10.15 -6.59 0.20
C SER A 146 9.99 -5.33 1.04
N THR A 147 11.01 -5.04 1.85
CA THR A 147 11.02 -3.91 2.78
C THR A 147 11.61 -2.66 2.16
N HIS A 148 10.85 -1.57 2.19
CA HIS A 148 11.33 -0.23 1.87
C HIS A 148 11.23 0.70 3.08
N SER A 149 11.87 1.86 3.00
CA SER A 149 11.90 2.87 4.07
C SER A 149 10.51 3.41 4.42
N ARG A 150 9.60 3.48 3.45
CA ARG A 150 8.26 4.06 3.60
C ARG A 150 7.11 3.05 3.53
N TYR A 151 7.34 1.85 3.00
CA TYR A 151 6.30 0.84 2.82
C TYR A 151 6.89 -0.57 2.77
N TYR A 152 6.03 -1.58 2.90
CA TYR A 152 6.33 -2.97 2.55
C TYR A 152 5.50 -3.38 1.33
N LEU A 153 6.09 -4.18 0.45
CA LEU A 153 5.35 -4.89 -0.60
C LEU A 153 5.23 -6.34 -0.21
N LYS A 154 4.03 -6.89 -0.31
CA LYS A 154 3.75 -8.26 0.10
C LYS A 154 3.03 -9.04 -0.99
N ALA A 155 3.51 -10.24 -1.22
CA ALA A 155 3.01 -11.21 -2.17
C ALA A 155 2.50 -12.43 -1.40
N TYR A 156 1.18 -12.62 -1.35
CA TYR A 156 0.56 -13.71 -0.57
C TYR A 156 -0.05 -14.78 -1.46
N ASN A 157 0.02 -16.04 -1.02
CA ASN A 157 -0.92 -17.06 -1.45
C ASN A 157 -2.15 -17.05 -0.52
N LYS A 158 -3.18 -16.28 -0.91
CA LYS A 158 -4.42 -16.15 -0.14
C LYS A 158 -5.24 -17.43 -0.14
N SER A 159 -5.26 -18.14 -1.26
CA SER A 159 -6.02 -19.39 -1.36
C SER A 159 -5.47 -20.46 -0.42
N LEU A 160 -4.14 -20.61 -0.32
CA LEU A 160 -3.51 -21.54 0.63
C LEU A 160 -3.74 -21.10 2.08
N GLN A 161 -3.58 -19.80 2.37
CA GLN A 161 -3.81 -19.25 3.70
C GLN A 161 -5.20 -19.62 4.25
N TYR A 162 -6.23 -19.53 3.42
CA TYR A 162 -7.60 -19.77 3.85
C TYR A 162 -8.05 -21.23 3.71
N ARG A 163 -7.50 -22.00 2.76
CA ARG A 163 -7.65 -23.47 2.75
C ARG A 163 -7.15 -24.09 4.05
N ARG A 164 -5.99 -23.64 4.55
CA ARG A 164 -5.45 -24.05 5.87
C ARG A 164 -6.32 -23.67 7.06
N LYS A 165 -7.28 -22.75 6.88
CA LYS A 165 -8.25 -22.32 7.89
C LYS A 165 -9.62 -22.99 7.71
N GLY A 166 -9.72 -24.02 6.88
CA GLY A 166 -10.95 -24.77 6.64
C GLY A 166 -11.89 -24.20 5.59
N TYR A 167 -11.47 -23.20 4.80
CA TYR A 167 -12.30 -22.67 3.71
C TYR A 167 -12.13 -23.48 2.43
N THR A 168 -13.24 -23.84 1.79
CA THR A 168 -13.25 -24.45 0.45
C THR A 168 -13.03 -23.38 -0.61
N ILE A 169 -11.84 -23.34 -1.20
CA ILE A 169 -11.46 -22.38 -2.26
C ILE A 169 -10.90 -23.16 -3.45
N ASN A 170 -11.65 -23.16 -4.56
CA ASN A 170 -11.31 -23.91 -5.77
C ASN A 170 -10.45 -23.12 -6.77
N LYS A 171 -10.07 -21.89 -6.41
CA LYS A 171 -9.29 -20.97 -7.26
C LYS A 171 -7.96 -20.63 -6.59
N GLU A 172 -6.93 -20.41 -7.40
CA GLU A 172 -5.63 -19.90 -6.94
C GLU A 172 -5.69 -18.38 -6.79
N ILE A 173 -5.67 -17.90 -5.55
CA ILE A 173 -5.80 -16.47 -5.23
C ILE A 173 -4.44 -15.94 -4.80
N PHE A 174 -3.86 -15.11 -5.67
CA PHE A 174 -2.69 -14.31 -5.37
C PHE A 174 -3.13 -12.95 -4.86
N ARG A 175 -2.45 -12.44 -3.83
CA ARG A 175 -2.65 -11.07 -3.37
C ARG A 175 -1.37 -10.26 -3.45
N TRP A 176 -1.51 -9.11 -4.09
CA TRP A 176 -0.48 -8.07 -4.15
C TRP A 176 -0.89 -6.92 -3.24
N GLU A 177 -0.04 -6.60 -2.26
CA GLU A 177 -0.34 -5.66 -1.20
C GLU A 177 0.80 -4.68 -0.94
N ILE A 178 0.46 -3.43 -0.67
CA ILE A 178 1.34 -2.40 -0.12
C ILE A 178 0.88 -2.04 1.29
N LYS A 179 1.81 -2.12 2.27
CA LYS A 179 1.62 -1.60 3.62
C LYS A 179 2.41 -0.32 3.78
N TYR A 180 1.75 0.81 4.01
CA TYR A 180 2.44 2.07 4.30
C TYR A 180 2.97 2.07 5.73
N ARG A 181 4.27 2.32 5.92
CA ARG A 181 4.90 2.46 7.24
C ARG A 181 4.86 3.89 7.76
N LYS A 182 4.85 4.84 6.82
CA LYS A 182 4.80 6.27 7.08
C LYS A 182 3.71 6.87 6.21
N MET A 183 2.95 7.80 6.78
CA MET A 183 1.87 8.48 6.08
C MET A 183 2.36 9.46 5.01
N TYR A 184 3.66 9.75 4.93
CA TYR A 184 4.24 10.72 3.98
C TYR A 184 3.70 10.59 2.55
N SER A 185 3.75 9.40 1.94
CA SER A 185 3.28 9.19 0.57
C SER A 185 1.77 9.30 0.41
N LEU A 186 1.00 8.97 1.46
CA LEU A 186 -0.46 9.09 1.46
C LEU A 186 -0.91 10.54 1.68
N ASN A 187 -0.21 11.26 2.54
CA ASN A 187 -0.42 12.69 2.77
C ASN A 187 -0.18 13.49 1.48
N GLN A 188 0.83 13.14 0.68
CA GLN A 188 1.04 13.74 -0.64
C GLN A 188 -0.13 13.50 -1.62
N MET A 189 -0.95 12.48 -1.37
CA MET A 189 -2.18 12.19 -2.12
C MET A 189 -3.43 12.78 -1.44
N GLY A 190 -3.26 13.57 -0.39
CA GLY A 190 -4.37 14.17 0.36
C GLY A 190 -5.06 13.24 1.35
N ILE A 191 -4.48 12.08 1.69
CA ILE A 191 -5.07 11.09 2.61
C ILE A 191 -4.45 11.25 4.01
N TYR A 192 -5.22 11.82 4.93
CA TYR A 192 -4.77 12.10 6.30
C TYR A 192 -5.64 11.44 7.36
N THR A 193 -6.93 11.30 7.09
CA THR A 193 -7.97 10.90 8.05
C THR A 193 -8.79 9.73 7.52
N LEU A 194 -9.63 9.13 8.37
CA LEU A 194 -10.56 8.09 7.92
C LEU A 194 -11.60 8.61 6.93
N ALA A 195 -12.03 9.87 7.08
CA ALA A 195 -12.96 10.50 6.13
C ALA A 195 -12.36 10.56 4.70
N ASP A 196 -11.04 10.76 4.56
CA ASP A 196 -10.37 10.78 3.26
C ASP A 196 -10.44 9.45 2.51
N LEU A 197 -10.67 8.34 3.22
CA LEU A 197 -10.87 7.02 2.59
C LEU A 197 -12.22 6.91 1.87
N CYS A 198 -13.12 7.87 2.06
CA CYS A 198 -14.38 7.98 1.31
C CYS A 198 -14.25 8.83 0.04
N ASP A 199 -13.07 9.38 -0.27
CA ASP A 199 -12.80 10.10 -1.51
C ASP A 199 -12.32 9.13 -2.60
N VAL A 200 -13.13 8.97 -3.64
CA VAL A 200 -12.86 8.04 -4.75
C VAL A 200 -11.58 8.39 -5.50
N LYS A 201 -11.29 9.68 -5.70
CA LYS A 201 -10.12 10.12 -6.46
C LYS A 201 -8.84 9.79 -5.70
N LYS A 202 -8.82 10.09 -4.39
CA LYS A 202 -7.68 9.81 -3.52
C LYS A 202 -7.38 8.32 -3.44
N ILE A 203 -8.42 7.50 -3.23
CA ILE A 203 -8.24 6.05 -3.08
C ILE A 203 -7.91 5.37 -4.41
N HIS A 204 -8.47 5.85 -5.52
CA HIS A 204 -8.08 5.38 -6.84
C HIS A 204 -6.59 5.68 -7.14
N LEU A 205 -6.12 6.90 -6.85
CA LEU A 205 -4.70 7.25 -6.99
C LEU A 205 -3.80 6.36 -6.13
N ALA A 206 -4.18 6.13 -4.87
CA ALA A 206 -3.42 5.28 -3.97
C ALA A 206 -3.40 3.80 -4.42
N CYS A 207 -4.51 3.29 -4.99
CA CYS A 207 -4.57 1.93 -5.55
C CYS A 207 -3.71 1.78 -6.81
N ASN A 208 -3.64 2.81 -7.67
CA ASN A 208 -2.82 2.77 -8.88
C ASN A 208 -1.32 2.59 -8.57
N VAL A 209 -0.86 2.96 -7.37
CA VAL A 209 0.51 2.66 -6.94
C VAL A 209 0.81 1.17 -7.01
N LEU A 210 -0.16 0.27 -6.77
CA LEU A 210 0.05 -1.18 -6.85
C LEU A 210 0.50 -1.61 -8.25
N ILE A 211 -0.03 -0.97 -9.31
CA ILE A 211 0.34 -1.20 -10.71
C ILE A 211 1.82 -0.84 -10.92
N ASP A 212 2.23 0.35 -10.48
CA ASP A 212 3.60 0.82 -10.64
C ASP A 212 4.60 -0.05 -9.88
N LYS A 213 4.22 -0.51 -8.67
CA LYS A 213 5.05 -1.41 -7.87
C LYS A 213 5.16 -2.79 -8.52
N TRP A 214 4.10 -3.29 -9.15
CA TRP A 214 4.19 -4.55 -9.90
C TRP A 214 5.09 -4.42 -11.13
N LYS A 215 4.95 -3.34 -11.92
CA LYS A 215 5.84 -3.04 -13.06
C LYS A 215 7.31 -2.96 -12.65
N GLY A 216 7.58 -2.32 -11.51
CA GLY A 216 8.92 -2.20 -10.92
C GLY A 216 9.51 -3.51 -10.38
N THR A 217 8.72 -4.56 -10.24
CA THR A 217 9.13 -5.84 -9.67
C THR A 217 9.88 -6.68 -10.72
N LEU A 218 10.97 -7.31 -10.30
CA LEU A 218 11.66 -8.35 -11.03
C LEU A 218 10.99 -9.68 -10.68
N PHE A 219 10.31 -10.21 -11.68
CA PHE A 219 9.58 -11.47 -11.61
C PHE A 219 10.20 -12.44 -12.61
N TYR A 220 10.55 -13.63 -12.15
CA TYR A 220 10.95 -14.72 -13.02
C TYR A 220 9.70 -15.44 -13.49
N ASP A 221 9.54 -15.71 -14.79
CA ASP A 221 8.34 -16.41 -15.26
C ASP A 221 8.49 -17.94 -15.11
N PRO A 222 7.74 -18.60 -14.21
CA PRO A 222 7.83 -20.04 -14.03
C PRO A 222 7.25 -20.84 -15.20
N THR A 223 6.63 -20.21 -16.20
CA THR A 223 6.06 -20.86 -17.39
C THR A 223 7.00 -20.86 -18.59
N LEU A 224 8.27 -20.51 -18.39
CA LEU A 224 9.29 -20.50 -19.43
C LEU A 224 9.42 -21.87 -20.13
N ARG A 225 9.20 -21.89 -21.45
CA ARG A 225 9.33 -23.06 -22.32
C ARG A 225 10.78 -23.19 -22.78
N LEU A 226 11.50 -24.17 -22.22
CA LEU A 226 12.95 -24.30 -22.38
C LEU A 226 13.40 -24.69 -23.80
N ASN A 227 12.51 -25.30 -24.57
CA ASN A 227 12.72 -25.65 -25.98
C ASN A 227 12.64 -24.44 -26.92
N GLU A 228 12.07 -23.31 -26.46
CA GLU A 228 11.88 -22.09 -27.26
C GLU A 228 12.97 -21.03 -27.00
N VAL A 229 13.99 -21.36 -26.21
CA VAL A 229 15.09 -20.45 -25.88
C VAL A 229 16.43 -20.99 -26.36
N SER A 230 17.36 -20.08 -26.65
CA SER A 230 18.73 -20.44 -27.01
C SER A 230 19.41 -21.29 -25.93
N ASN A 231 20.38 -22.11 -26.33
CA ASN A 231 21.15 -22.94 -25.40
C ASN A 231 21.82 -22.11 -24.28
N TYR A 232 22.37 -20.95 -24.60
CA TYR A 232 22.97 -20.04 -23.61
C TYR A 232 21.97 -19.56 -22.55
N VAL A 233 20.73 -19.27 -22.96
CA VAL A 233 19.68 -18.92 -22.01
C VAL A 233 19.43 -20.09 -21.05
N ARG A 234 19.29 -21.29 -21.62
CA ARG A 234 19.01 -22.53 -20.89
C ARG A 234 20.12 -22.89 -19.89
N THR A 235 21.39 -22.77 -20.26
CA THR A 235 22.52 -23.23 -19.44
C THR A 235 23.09 -22.18 -18.50
N THR A 236 22.90 -20.89 -18.77
CA THR A 236 23.56 -19.81 -18.01
C THR A 236 22.57 -18.80 -17.46
N ASN A 237 21.75 -18.20 -18.33
CA ASN A 237 20.90 -17.10 -17.90
C ASN A 237 19.83 -17.52 -16.90
N ILE A 238 19.22 -18.69 -17.04
CA ILE A 238 18.17 -19.15 -16.11
C ILE A 238 18.69 -19.21 -14.67
N HIS A 239 19.86 -19.82 -14.44
CA HIS A 239 20.47 -19.90 -13.11
C HIS A 239 20.75 -18.51 -12.52
N GLN A 240 21.15 -17.56 -13.36
CA GLN A 240 21.38 -16.17 -12.95
C GLN A 240 20.07 -15.45 -12.64
N TRP A 241 19.08 -15.58 -13.53
CA TRP A 241 17.80 -14.86 -13.45
C TRP A 241 16.91 -15.33 -12.31
N GLN A 242 16.99 -16.60 -11.92
CA GLN A 242 16.28 -17.12 -10.75
C GLN A 242 16.93 -16.67 -9.44
N ASN A 243 18.20 -16.25 -9.45
CA ASN A 243 18.95 -15.93 -8.24
C ASN A 243 18.85 -14.44 -7.87
N PRO A 244 18.13 -14.06 -6.80
CA PRO A 244 17.98 -12.65 -6.41
C PRO A 244 19.33 -12.00 -6.06
N ASN A 245 20.28 -12.75 -5.48
CA ASN A 245 21.57 -12.20 -5.09
C ASN A 245 22.44 -11.83 -6.30
N TRP A 246 22.30 -12.56 -7.42
CA TRP A 246 22.98 -12.21 -8.66
C TRP A 246 22.49 -10.85 -9.17
N TRP A 247 21.17 -10.65 -9.22
CA TRP A 247 20.58 -9.36 -9.62
C TRP A 247 21.02 -8.20 -8.73
N LEU A 248 21.17 -8.43 -7.42
CA LEU A 248 21.58 -7.40 -6.47
C LEU A 248 23.03 -6.96 -6.63
N LYS A 249 23.91 -7.83 -7.14
CA LYS A 249 25.32 -7.49 -7.45
C LYS A 249 25.47 -6.60 -8.68
N LEU A 250 24.48 -6.57 -9.56
CA LEU A 250 24.52 -5.74 -10.77
C LEU A 250 24.33 -4.26 -10.45
N SER A 251 24.99 -3.41 -11.24
CA SER A 251 24.70 -1.97 -11.28
C SER A 251 23.25 -1.70 -11.69
N LYS A 252 22.73 -0.53 -11.33
CA LYS A 252 21.35 -0.13 -11.68
C LYS A 252 21.09 -0.22 -13.19
N GLN A 253 22.03 0.24 -14.01
CA GLN A 253 21.89 0.23 -15.47
C GLN A 253 21.95 -1.19 -16.03
N ASN A 254 22.91 -2.00 -15.59
CA ASN A 254 23.04 -3.39 -16.05
C ASN A 254 21.82 -4.22 -15.66
N ARG A 255 21.32 -4.05 -14.44
CA ARG A 255 20.10 -4.70 -13.97
C ARG A 255 18.90 -4.33 -14.84
N LYS A 256 18.73 -3.05 -15.20
CA LYS A 256 17.66 -2.61 -16.08
C LYS A 256 17.77 -3.29 -17.45
N ASN A 257 18.93 -3.18 -18.11
CA ASN A 257 19.14 -3.74 -19.44
C ASN A 257 18.92 -5.27 -19.47
N LEU A 258 19.41 -5.99 -18.46
CA LEU A 258 19.23 -7.44 -18.35
C LEU A 258 17.78 -7.83 -18.03
N LYS A 259 17.09 -7.06 -17.18
CA LYS A 259 15.66 -7.24 -16.92
C LYS A 259 14.85 -7.05 -18.22
N ASP A 260 15.15 -6.02 -19.00
CA ASP A 260 14.46 -5.74 -20.26
C ASP A 260 14.69 -6.87 -21.29
N ARG A 261 15.93 -7.39 -21.39
CA ARG A 261 16.25 -8.57 -22.20
C ARG A 261 15.51 -9.82 -21.74
N MET A 262 15.48 -10.08 -20.43
CA MET A 262 14.75 -11.20 -19.84
C MET A 262 13.26 -11.12 -20.17
N HIS A 263 12.63 -9.95 -20.00
CA HIS A 263 11.22 -9.77 -20.35
C HIS A 263 10.93 -9.95 -21.83
N LYS A 264 11.85 -9.54 -22.73
CA LYS A 264 11.70 -9.82 -24.16
C LYS A 264 11.61 -11.32 -24.43
N ILE A 265 12.50 -12.09 -23.82
CA ILE A 265 12.51 -13.55 -23.97
C ILE A 265 11.23 -14.15 -23.39
N PHE A 266 10.81 -13.76 -22.19
CA PHE A 266 9.55 -14.26 -21.60
C PHE A 266 8.32 -13.96 -22.47
N ARG A 267 8.25 -12.80 -23.13
CA ARG A 267 7.15 -12.51 -24.07
C ARG A 267 7.07 -13.50 -25.24
N GLU A 268 8.22 -14.00 -25.68
CA GLU A 268 8.32 -14.89 -26.85
C GLU A 268 8.23 -16.37 -26.44
N SER A 269 8.69 -16.72 -25.23
CA SER A 269 8.93 -18.11 -24.82
C SER A 269 8.27 -18.53 -23.49
N SER A 270 7.32 -17.76 -22.95
CA SER A 270 6.52 -18.14 -21.76
C SER A 270 5.06 -17.73 -21.92
N ASP A 271 4.24 -17.90 -20.88
CA ASP A 271 2.86 -17.39 -20.86
C ASP A 271 2.82 -15.89 -20.48
N ASN A 272 3.99 -15.26 -20.35
CA ASN A 272 4.19 -13.88 -19.98
C ASN A 272 3.38 -13.49 -18.73
N LEU A 273 3.55 -14.27 -17.66
CA LEU A 273 2.76 -14.16 -16.43
C LEU A 273 2.92 -12.80 -15.75
N HIS A 274 4.05 -12.11 -15.92
CA HIS A 274 4.24 -10.77 -15.38
C HIS A 274 3.22 -9.78 -15.95
N ASP A 275 3.06 -9.74 -17.27
CA ASP A 275 2.08 -8.87 -17.95
C ASP A 275 0.65 -9.38 -17.75
N LEU A 276 0.43 -10.69 -17.68
CA LEU A 276 -0.89 -11.24 -17.38
C LEU A 276 -1.37 -10.83 -15.98
N ILE A 277 -0.51 -10.94 -14.97
CA ILE A 277 -0.80 -10.50 -13.61
C ILE A 277 -1.00 -8.99 -13.57
N LEU A 278 -0.19 -8.22 -14.30
CA LEU A 278 -0.35 -6.78 -14.43
C LEU A 278 -1.75 -6.41 -14.92
N LYS A 279 -2.19 -7.01 -16.04
CA LYS A 279 -3.55 -6.81 -16.59
C LYS A 279 -4.63 -7.16 -15.57
N LYS A 280 -4.48 -8.29 -14.86
CA LYS A 280 -5.43 -8.70 -13.81
C LYS A 280 -5.48 -7.74 -12.63
N ILE A 281 -4.34 -7.14 -12.24
CA ILE A 281 -4.29 -6.09 -11.21
C ILE A 281 -5.06 -4.86 -11.71
N GLU A 282 -4.82 -4.40 -12.94
CA GLU A 282 -5.50 -3.25 -13.55
C GLU A 282 -7.01 -3.47 -13.63
N GLU A 283 -7.44 -4.63 -14.13
CA GLU A 283 -8.85 -5.05 -14.20
C GLU A 283 -9.49 -5.11 -12.81
N LYS A 284 -8.81 -5.71 -11.82
CA LYS A 284 -9.32 -5.82 -10.45
C LYS A 284 -9.47 -4.45 -9.79
N ILE A 285 -8.53 -3.53 -10.01
CA ILE A 285 -8.63 -2.14 -9.55
C ILE A 285 -9.85 -1.50 -10.22
N LYS A 286 -9.95 -1.50 -11.56
CA LYS A 286 -11.08 -0.91 -12.29
C LYS A 286 -12.44 -1.44 -11.81
N ALA A 287 -12.55 -2.76 -11.63
CA ALA A 287 -13.76 -3.41 -11.14
C ALA A 287 -14.12 -2.99 -9.70
N SER A 288 -13.12 -2.74 -8.85
CA SER A 288 -13.34 -2.31 -7.46
C SER A 288 -13.98 -0.92 -7.34
N PHE A 289 -13.97 -0.11 -8.40
CA PHE A 289 -14.58 1.23 -8.45
C PHE A 289 -15.84 1.31 -9.33
N HIS A 290 -16.16 0.30 -10.14
CA HIS A 290 -17.22 0.38 -11.16
C HIS A 290 -18.66 0.50 -10.63
N ASN A 291 -18.90 0.28 -9.33
CA ASN A 291 -20.25 0.32 -8.77
C ASN A 291 -20.80 1.73 -8.46
N ARG A 292 -20.13 2.84 -8.84
CA ARG A 292 -20.78 4.17 -9.04
C ARG A 292 -20.05 5.05 -10.08
N VAL A 293 -20.86 5.53 -11.04
CA VAL A 293 -20.67 6.58 -12.06
C VAL A 293 -19.89 6.19 -13.33
N PRO A 294 -20.49 6.34 -14.54
CA PRO A 294 -19.78 6.16 -15.80
C PRO A 294 -18.61 7.13 -15.89
N MET A 295 -17.45 6.63 -16.32
CA MET A 295 -16.33 7.48 -16.74
C MET A 295 -16.70 8.23 -18.02
N THR A 296 -17.59 9.23 -17.94
CA THR A 296 -17.67 10.26 -18.98
C THR A 296 -16.53 11.22 -18.70
N HIS A 297 -15.33 10.86 -19.18
CA HIS A 297 -14.42 11.69 -19.97
C HIS A 297 -13.11 10.92 -20.14
N PRO A 298 -12.59 10.79 -21.38
CA PRO A 298 -11.34 10.10 -21.61
C PRO A 298 -10.21 10.90 -20.96
N ILE A 299 -9.49 10.26 -20.04
CA ILE A 299 -8.17 10.71 -19.64
C ILE A 299 -7.31 10.61 -20.90
N LYS A 300 -7.12 11.74 -21.60
CA LYS A 300 -6.12 11.83 -22.65
C LYS A 300 -4.77 11.47 -22.01
N SER A 301 -4.16 10.41 -22.51
CA SER A 301 -2.78 10.09 -22.19
C SER A 301 -1.88 11.21 -22.73
N THR A 302 -1.59 12.21 -21.91
CA THR A 302 -0.51 13.14 -22.21
C THR A 302 0.76 12.58 -21.58
N ASN A 303 1.61 12.04 -22.44
CA ASN A 303 3.06 11.89 -22.34
C ASN A 303 3.69 11.87 -20.95
N SER A 304 4.31 10.73 -20.66
CA SER A 304 5.43 10.53 -19.75
C SER A 304 6.14 11.81 -19.29
N LEU A 305 5.91 12.22 -18.04
CA LEU A 305 6.88 13.02 -17.31
C LEU A 305 7.75 12.07 -16.48
N PRO A 306 9.08 12.02 -16.70
CA PRO A 306 9.97 11.27 -15.83
C PRO A 306 10.08 12.02 -14.51
N PHE A 307 9.74 11.35 -13.40
CA PHE A 307 10.13 11.78 -12.07
C PHE A 307 11.66 11.69 -11.94
N ASN A 308 12.35 12.77 -12.28
CA ASN A 308 13.74 13.00 -11.87
C ASN A 308 13.82 14.35 -11.14
N THR A 309 14.41 14.25 -9.95
CA THR A 309 15.31 15.17 -9.26
C THR A 309 15.31 16.65 -9.67
N LEU A 310 15.13 17.51 -8.65
CA LEU A 310 15.33 18.98 -8.58
C LEU A 310 14.02 19.77 -8.42
N TYR A 311 13.74 20.19 -7.19
CA TYR A 311 13.15 21.51 -6.95
C TYR A 311 13.88 22.11 -5.75
N ILE A 312 15.05 22.66 -6.06
CA ILE A 312 15.65 23.76 -5.30
C ILE A 312 14.92 25.01 -5.77
N GLY A 313 14.40 25.78 -4.81
CA GLY A 313 14.14 27.21 -4.91
C GLY A 313 13.15 27.68 -5.99
N LEU A 314 11.96 28.09 -5.55
CA LEU A 314 11.53 29.48 -5.77
C LEU A 314 10.34 29.81 -4.86
N ASN A 315 10.56 30.89 -4.12
CA ASN A 315 9.64 31.54 -3.21
C ASN A 315 8.47 32.21 -3.95
N SER A 316 7.31 32.15 -3.29
CA SER A 316 6.45 33.27 -2.96
C SER A 316 5.58 33.99 -4.01
N GLN A 317 4.36 34.24 -3.55
CA GLN A 317 3.42 35.34 -3.86
C GLN A 317 2.39 35.11 -4.97
N LEU A 318 1.16 34.82 -4.54
CA LEU A 318 -0.05 35.46 -5.09
C LEU A 318 -1.00 35.73 -3.91
N THR A 319 -1.01 36.97 -3.43
CA THR A 319 -2.13 37.58 -2.69
C THR A 319 -2.32 39.01 -3.16
N ASN A 320 -3.56 39.31 -3.52
CA ASN A 320 -4.02 40.60 -4.03
C ASN A 320 -3.95 41.73 -3.01
N THR A 321 -3.90 42.96 -3.55
CA THR A 321 -4.70 44.17 -3.22
C THR A 321 -3.92 45.45 -2.90
N PHE A 322 -4.17 46.43 -3.78
CA PHE A 322 -4.35 47.88 -3.58
C PHE A 322 -3.30 48.78 -2.91
N ALA A 323 -3.20 49.96 -3.55
CA ALA A 323 -2.78 51.28 -3.06
C ALA A 323 -1.32 51.71 -3.33
N GLY A 324 -1.17 52.52 -4.38
CA GLY A 324 -0.80 53.92 -4.19
C GLY A 324 0.69 54.31 -4.10
N VAL A 325 1.12 55.01 -5.16
CA VAL A 325 1.94 56.24 -5.10
C VAL A 325 3.47 56.13 -4.96
N ASN A 326 4.10 56.60 -6.04
CA ASN A 326 5.38 57.30 -6.21
C ASN A 326 6.74 56.61 -6.06
N ALA A 327 7.47 56.73 -7.16
CA ALA A 327 8.90 56.61 -7.34
C ALA A 327 9.70 57.49 -6.38
N CYS A 328 10.88 57.02 -5.97
CA CYS A 328 12.11 57.79 -6.20
C CYS A 328 13.35 56.90 -6.08
N LEU A 329 14.27 57.17 -7.00
CA LEU A 329 15.65 56.70 -7.07
C LEU A 329 16.40 56.95 -5.75
N TYR A 330 17.36 56.11 -5.36
CA TYR A 330 18.68 56.60 -4.95
C TYR A 330 19.75 55.49 -4.99
N ARG A 331 20.93 55.93 -5.41
CA ARG A 331 22.14 55.18 -5.77
C ARG A 331 22.88 54.60 -4.55
N LYS A 332 23.62 53.50 -4.82
CA LYS A 332 24.80 52.99 -4.08
C LYS A 332 25.82 54.11 -3.73
N PRO A 333 26.67 53.96 -2.69
CA PRO A 333 27.95 53.24 -2.85
C PRO A 333 28.48 52.43 -1.65
N LYS A 334 29.58 51.73 -1.97
CA LYS A 334 30.42 50.74 -1.27
C LYS A 334 31.27 51.29 -0.09
N ILE A 335 32.02 50.35 0.52
CA ILE A 335 33.31 50.46 1.27
C ILE A 335 33.09 50.30 2.80
N SER A 336 33.86 49.57 3.63
CA SER A 336 35.16 48.87 3.56
C SER A 336 35.21 47.69 4.55
N GLU A 337 36.15 46.80 4.27
CA GLU A 337 36.85 45.84 5.14
C GLU A 337 37.02 46.21 6.63
N ARG A 338 37.00 45.19 7.50
CA ARG A 338 38.10 44.93 8.46
C ARG A 338 38.07 43.49 8.97
N LEU A 339 39.23 42.84 8.84
CA LEU A 339 39.67 41.60 9.46
C LEU A 339 40.10 41.84 10.93
N CYS A 340 40.20 40.72 11.66
CA CYS A 340 40.87 40.50 12.96
C CYS A 340 40.09 40.82 14.24
N ALA A 341 39.56 39.77 14.89
CA ALA A 341 40.23 39.05 15.97
C ALA A 341 39.66 37.63 16.09
#